data_AF-A0A7X4CLB3-F1
#
_entry.id   AF-A0A7X4CLB3-F1
#
_cell.length_a   1.000
_cell.length_b   1.000
_cell.length_c   1.000
_cell.angle_alpha   90.00
_cell.angle_beta   90.00
_cell.angle_gamma   90.00
#
_symmetry.space_group_name_H-M   'P 1'
#
loop_
_entity.id
_entity.type
_entity.pdbx_description
1 polymer ?
#
loop_
_entity_poly.entity_id
_entity_poly.type
_entity_poly.pdbx_seq_one_letter_code
_entity_poly.pdbx_strand_id
1 'polypeptide(L)'
;MKKHRNIAIHAIFAFICVWMVGCGGCNPEPVPSEMTPTEGPETGGTSVRITGEKFDMKNGVTVTFGGKEGQNATVPSKTEVTVVTPAGTAGQSVDVVITNKGKPDAPVTLTQKFTYKDATPPTVTLTDPTDGTVISEYENSLNVRDSLSVTFSEAVDANSVSIEVAVAKTEDSMSEPAAATISGTASGSGDSVTFTSDMPMRAGRIYTVTVSGATDMAGNTLSSPHTFSFSVTSPEPVDRYVVREEDIEEANGEAALKHIAARPEIYDDAEKWTRLVAGNQDDYIFDRTRLSVGQRLWIKRGPAWGDK
;
A
#
# COMPACT_ATOMS: atom_id res chain seq x y z
N MET A 1 114.11 25.59 22.05
CA MET A 1 113.64 24.57 21.08
C MET A 1 112.18 24.28 21.34
N LYS A 2 111.36 24.17 20.27
CA LYS A 2 109.93 23.77 20.22
C LYS A 2 108.95 24.87 20.70
N LYS A 3 107.87 25.21 19.99
CA LYS A 3 107.31 24.79 18.68
C LYS A 3 106.25 25.86 18.32
N HIS A 4 106.21 26.36 17.08
CA HIS A 4 105.00 27.02 16.56
C HIS A 4 103.89 25.96 16.40
N ARG A 5 102.62 26.34 16.61
CA ARG A 5 101.59 26.39 15.54
C ARG A 5 100.14 26.46 16.04
N ASN A 6 99.39 27.23 15.24
CA ASN A 6 97.99 27.06 14.80
C ASN A 6 96.85 27.77 15.56
N ILE A 7 96.40 28.82 14.89
CA ILE A 7 95.06 29.42 14.86
C ILE A 7 94.02 28.35 14.50
N ALA A 8 92.89 28.34 15.21
CA ALA A 8 91.62 27.81 14.71
C ALA A 8 90.47 28.68 15.25
N ILE A 9 90.03 29.61 14.41
CA ILE A 9 88.82 30.42 14.60
C ILE A 9 87.63 29.48 14.50
N HIS A 10 86.90 29.28 15.60
CA HIS A 10 85.59 28.63 15.58
C HIS A 10 84.51 29.71 15.53
N ALA A 11 83.99 29.96 14.33
CA ALA A 11 82.78 30.74 14.13
C ALA A 11 81.59 29.94 14.66
N ILE A 12 80.94 30.45 15.70
CA ILE A 12 79.66 29.93 16.20
C ILE A 12 78.57 30.41 15.25
N PHE A 13 78.18 29.54 14.30
CA PHE A 13 76.95 29.72 13.53
C PHE A 13 75.76 29.35 14.42
N ALA A 14 75.11 30.37 15.00
CA ALA A 14 73.81 30.21 15.62
C ALA A 14 72.78 29.90 14.51
N PHE A 15 72.39 28.64 14.40
CA PHE A 15 71.23 28.22 13.61
C PHE A 15 69.97 28.72 14.33
N ILE A 16 69.55 29.94 14.01
CA ILE A 16 68.20 30.41 14.35
C ILE A 16 67.27 29.66 13.39
N CYS A 17 66.73 28.53 13.85
CA CYS A 17 65.51 27.97 13.28
C CYS A 17 64.39 28.97 13.51
N VAL A 18 64.26 29.94 12.60
CA VAL A 18 63.00 30.64 12.38
C VAL A 18 62.04 29.57 11.89
N TRP A 19 61.24 29.03 12.81
CA TRP A 19 59.98 28.41 12.41
C TRP A 19 59.18 29.51 11.74
N MET A 20 59.25 29.58 10.41
CA MET A 20 58.18 30.16 9.64
C MET A 20 56.95 29.30 9.93
N VAL A 21 56.25 29.60 11.02
CA VAL A 21 54.81 29.40 11.06
C VAL A 21 54.28 30.38 10.02
N GLY A 22 54.38 29.99 8.75
CA GLY A 22 53.55 30.57 7.73
C GLY A 22 52.14 30.47 8.26
N CYS A 23 51.46 31.60 8.36
CA CYS A 23 50.01 31.61 8.55
C CYS A 23 49.40 30.94 7.31
N GLY A 24 49.40 29.61 7.29
CA GLY A 24 48.86 28.78 6.22
C GLY A 24 47.34 28.60 6.33
N GLY A 25 46.63 29.45 7.10
CA GLY A 25 45.31 29.09 7.59
C GLY A 25 44.44 30.25 8.09
N CYS A 26 44.19 31.25 7.26
CA CYS A 26 42.94 32.00 7.39
C CYS A 26 42.02 31.60 6.23
N ASN A 27 41.67 30.31 6.15
CA ASN A 27 40.55 29.94 5.29
C ASN A 27 39.31 30.63 5.87
N PRO A 28 38.60 31.48 5.12
CA PRO A 28 37.44 32.18 5.67
C PRO A 28 36.31 31.21 6.01
N GLU A 29 35.39 31.68 6.84
CA GLU A 29 34.08 31.06 6.99
C GLU A 29 33.29 31.20 5.66
N PRO A 30 32.56 30.14 5.23
CA PRO A 30 31.74 30.21 4.03
C PRO A 30 30.57 31.19 4.24
N VAL A 31 30.10 31.81 3.16
CA VAL A 31 28.92 32.70 3.20
C VAL A 31 27.89 32.15 2.19
N PRO A 32 27.15 31.08 2.54
CA PRO A 32 26.15 30.51 1.67
C PRO A 32 24.91 31.42 1.63
N SER A 33 24.33 31.60 0.44
CA SER A 33 23.21 32.54 0.20
C SER A 33 21.93 31.84 -0.20
N GLU A 34 22.01 30.96 -1.20
CA GLU A 34 20.84 30.26 -1.75
C GLU A 34 21.16 28.80 -2.10
N MET A 35 20.11 28.00 -2.19
CA MET A 35 20.12 26.60 -2.51
C MET A 35 18.97 26.27 -3.48
N THR A 36 19.27 25.52 -4.53
CA THR A 36 18.26 25.05 -5.49
C THR A 36 18.56 23.60 -5.92
N PRO A 37 17.56 22.70 -5.91
CA PRO A 37 16.22 22.85 -5.33
C PRO A 37 16.24 22.90 -3.79
N THR A 38 15.14 23.36 -3.17
CA THR A 38 14.96 23.39 -1.70
C THR A 38 14.22 22.17 -1.14
N GLU A 39 13.95 21.19 -1.99
CA GLU A 39 13.18 20.00 -1.66
C GLU A 39 13.55 18.84 -2.58
N GLY A 40 13.24 17.62 -2.13
CA GLY A 40 13.46 16.38 -2.87
C GLY A 40 12.94 15.17 -2.09
N PRO A 41 12.99 13.96 -2.67
CA PRO A 41 12.47 12.76 -2.02
C PRO A 41 13.24 12.41 -0.74
N GLU A 42 12.55 11.84 0.23
CA GLU A 42 13.08 11.30 1.48
C GLU A 42 14.16 10.23 1.27
N THR A 43 14.16 9.54 0.13
CA THR A 43 15.22 8.60 -0.26
C THR A 43 16.56 9.28 -0.58
N GLY A 44 16.59 10.61 -0.72
CA GLY A 44 17.79 11.38 -1.04
C GLY A 44 18.09 11.42 -2.53
N GLY A 45 19.35 11.65 -2.89
CA GLY A 45 19.79 11.64 -4.30
C GLY A 45 19.51 12.93 -5.08
N THR A 46 19.01 13.98 -4.41
CA THR A 46 18.75 15.27 -5.07
C THR A 46 20.07 16.02 -5.28
N SER A 47 20.43 16.34 -6.53
CA SER A 47 21.57 17.21 -6.81
C SER A 47 21.21 18.66 -6.51
N VAL A 48 21.78 19.18 -5.44
CA VAL A 48 21.55 20.52 -4.94
C VAL A 48 22.73 21.43 -5.29
N ARG A 49 22.42 22.62 -5.81
CA ARG A 49 23.37 23.70 -6.08
C ARG A 49 23.22 24.76 -5.00
N ILE A 50 24.32 25.06 -4.30
CA ILE A 50 24.41 26.09 -3.27
C ILE A 50 25.27 27.24 -3.82
N THR A 51 24.72 28.45 -3.83
CA THR A 51 25.44 29.68 -4.20
C THR A 51 25.85 30.46 -2.96
N GLY A 52 26.88 31.27 -3.08
CA GLY A 52 27.37 32.09 -1.97
C GLY A 52 28.73 32.71 -2.25
N GLU A 53 29.52 32.88 -1.20
CA GLU A 53 30.89 33.34 -1.28
C GLU A 53 31.81 32.51 -0.37
N LYS A 54 33.12 32.63 -0.65
CA LYS A 54 34.20 32.11 0.20
C LYS A 54 34.19 30.60 0.39
N PHE A 55 33.70 29.83 -0.59
CA PHE A 55 33.85 28.37 -0.56
C PHE A 55 35.29 27.94 -0.83
N ASP A 56 35.75 26.95 -0.06
CA ASP A 56 37.11 26.44 -0.11
C ASP A 56 37.32 25.50 -1.30
N MET A 57 37.85 26.04 -2.40
CA MET A 57 38.18 25.26 -3.59
C MET A 57 39.40 24.34 -3.41
N LYS A 58 40.25 24.59 -2.40
CA LYS A 58 41.52 23.85 -2.25
C LYS A 58 41.32 22.58 -1.45
N ASN A 59 40.61 22.66 -0.33
CA ASN A 59 40.35 21.50 0.54
C ASN A 59 38.93 20.97 0.38
N GLY A 60 38.04 21.71 -0.28
CA GLY A 60 36.63 21.37 -0.44
C GLY A 60 35.76 21.84 0.73
N VAL A 61 34.48 21.49 0.62
CA VAL A 61 33.42 21.82 1.56
C VAL A 61 32.74 20.53 2.02
N THR A 62 32.31 20.48 3.27
CA THR A 62 31.34 19.51 3.76
C THR A 62 29.99 20.21 3.88
N VAL A 63 28.93 19.57 3.34
CA VAL A 63 27.56 20.03 3.48
C VAL A 63 26.77 18.94 4.20
N THR A 64 26.03 19.31 5.23
CA THR A 64 25.15 18.39 5.96
C THR A 64 23.70 18.85 5.89
N PHE A 65 22.78 17.89 5.87
CA PHE A 65 21.34 18.07 5.84
C PHE A 65 20.77 17.41 7.10
N GLY A 66 20.29 18.22 8.06
CA GLY A 66 19.85 17.72 9.36
C GLY A 66 20.94 16.93 10.11
N GLY A 67 22.20 17.30 9.91
CA GLY A 67 23.36 16.61 10.48
C GLY A 67 23.86 15.38 9.71
N LYS A 68 23.18 14.94 8.65
CA LYS A 68 23.67 13.87 7.75
C LYS A 68 24.52 14.47 6.63
N GLU A 69 25.71 13.92 6.39
CA GLU A 69 26.59 14.42 5.32
C GLU A 69 26.02 14.12 3.93
N GLY A 70 26.04 15.14 3.07
CA GLY A 70 25.68 15.01 1.65
C GLY A 70 26.80 14.35 0.85
N GLN A 71 26.42 13.68 -0.22
CA GLN A 71 27.32 12.90 -1.07
C GLN A 71 27.87 13.71 -2.23
N ASN A 72 29.03 13.31 -2.75
CA ASN A 72 29.62 13.87 -3.98
C ASN A 72 29.71 15.41 -3.99
N ALA A 73 30.05 16.01 -2.84
CA ALA A 73 30.20 17.46 -2.76
C ALA A 73 31.37 17.93 -3.66
N THR A 74 31.09 18.86 -4.58
CA THR A 74 32.11 19.50 -5.43
C THR A 74 32.03 21.01 -5.30
N VAL A 75 33.19 21.68 -5.43
CA VAL A 75 33.31 23.14 -5.29
C VAL A 75 33.86 23.71 -6.60
N PRO A 76 33.02 23.87 -7.64
CA PRO A 76 33.48 24.35 -8.96
C PRO A 76 34.04 25.77 -8.91
N SER A 77 33.59 26.60 -7.96
CA SER A 77 34.11 27.96 -7.75
C SER A 77 33.98 28.40 -6.30
N LYS A 78 34.58 29.54 -5.93
CA LYS A 78 34.41 30.12 -4.58
C LYS A 78 32.98 30.58 -4.27
N THR A 79 32.09 30.55 -5.27
CA THR A 79 30.71 31.04 -5.16
C THR A 79 29.67 29.96 -5.42
N GLU A 80 30.12 28.71 -5.65
CA GLU A 80 29.23 27.60 -5.95
C GLU A 80 29.73 26.28 -5.36
N VAL A 81 28.80 25.53 -4.77
CA VAL A 81 28.97 24.14 -4.34
C VAL A 81 27.85 23.32 -4.96
N THR A 82 28.15 22.12 -5.44
CA THR A 82 27.14 21.11 -5.74
C THR A 82 27.27 19.95 -4.76
N VAL A 83 26.16 19.40 -4.31
CA VAL A 83 26.12 18.27 -3.39
C VAL A 83 24.87 17.44 -3.62
N VAL A 84 24.95 16.14 -3.42
CA VAL A 84 23.81 15.22 -3.50
C VAL A 84 23.25 14.99 -2.10
N THR A 85 21.95 15.17 -1.92
CA THR A 85 21.31 15.00 -0.61
C THR A 85 21.38 13.55 -0.12
N PRO A 86 21.62 13.31 1.17
CA PRO A 86 21.49 11.99 1.77
C PRO A 86 20.01 11.64 1.97
N ALA A 87 19.73 10.38 2.31
CA ALA A 87 18.39 9.95 2.73
C ALA A 87 17.95 10.68 4.02
N GLY A 88 16.73 11.18 4.01
CA GLY A 88 16.10 11.95 5.07
C GLY A 88 14.90 11.23 5.69
N THR A 89 13.99 12.02 6.25
CA THR A 89 12.72 11.55 6.80
C THR A 89 11.61 12.30 6.07
N ALA A 90 10.63 11.57 5.54
CA ALA A 90 9.49 12.15 4.83
C ALA A 90 8.78 13.23 5.66
N GLY A 91 8.38 14.32 5.00
CA GLY A 91 7.71 15.47 5.60
C GLY A 91 8.60 16.39 6.44
N GLN A 92 9.88 16.09 6.64
CA GLN A 92 10.76 16.93 7.48
C GLN A 92 11.50 18.00 6.69
N SER A 93 11.48 19.23 7.24
CA SER A 93 12.37 20.32 6.83
C SER A 93 13.60 20.39 7.75
N VAL A 94 14.78 20.21 7.17
CA VAL A 94 16.05 20.15 7.89
C VAL A 94 16.94 21.36 7.61
N ASP A 95 17.77 21.70 8.59
CA ASP A 95 18.81 22.72 8.42
C ASP A 95 19.93 22.21 7.51
N VAL A 96 20.47 23.11 6.68
CA VAL A 96 21.61 22.82 5.81
C VAL A 96 22.83 23.55 6.34
N VAL A 97 23.87 22.82 6.70
CA VAL A 97 25.08 23.38 7.32
C VAL A 97 26.26 23.17 6.39
N ILE A 98 26.95 24.25 6.07
CA ILE A 98 28.09 24.31 5.17
C ILE A 98 29.35 24.57 6.00
N THR A 99 30.36 23.74 5.84
CA THR A 99 31.65 23.88 6.52
C THR A 99 32.79 23.79 5.52
N ASN A 100 33.63 24.83 5.47
CA ASN A 100 34.86 24.78 4.69
C ASN A 100 35.84 23.81 5.36
N LYS A 101 36.39 22.82 4.64
CA LYS A 101 37.28 21.80 5.24
C LYS A 101 38.59 22.40 5.79
N GLY A 102 39.06 23.51 5.24
CA GLY A 102 40.19 24.26 5.79
C GLY A 102 39.88 25.11 7.04
N LYS A 103 38.62 25.20 7.50
CA LYS A 103 38.19 25.87 8.74
C LYS A 103 37.02 25.08 9.39
N PRO A 104 37.29 23.88 9.92
CA PRO A 104 36.25 22.96 10.41
C PRO A 104 35.51 23.47 11.67
N ASP A 105 36.07 24.44 12.38
CA ASP A 105 35.56 25.06 13.60
C ASP A 105 34.56 26.21 13.35
N ALA A 106 34.25 26.52 12.08
CA ALA A 106 33.28 27.56 11.69
C ALA A 106 32.23 27.05 10.70
N PRO A 107 31.31 26.16 11.14
CA PRO A 107 30.16 25.76 10.35
C PRO A 107 29.14 26.91 10.22
N VAL A 108 28.52 27.04 9.04
CA VAL A 108 27.47 28.04 8.78
C VAL A 108 26.18 27.36 8.36
N THR A 109 25.10 27.68 9.06
CA THR A 109 23.75 27.24 8.69
C THR A 109 23.17 28.18 7.63
N LEU A 110 22.74 27.61 6.50
CA LEU A 110 22.01 28.32 5.48
C LEU A 110 20.60 28.69 6.00
N THR A 111 20.11 29.88 5.68
CA THR A 111 18.77 30.34 6.09
C THR A 111 17.66 29.48 5.48
N GLN A 112 17.85 28.99 4.25
CA GLN A 112 16.94 28.03 3.62
C GLN A 112 17.10 26.64 4.23
N LYS A 113 15.96 26.01 4.51
CA LYS A 113 15.88 24.59 4.87
C LYS A 113 15.74 23.73 3.61
N PHE A 114 16.17 22.48 3.70
CA PHE A 114 15.84 21.46 2.70
C PHE A 114 14.66 20.64 3.20
N THR A 115 13.63 20.44 2.38
CA THR A 115 12.46 19.63 2.75
C THR A 115 12.48 18.28 2.04
N TYR A 116 12.46 17.21 2.84
CA TYR A 116 12.27 15.85 2.33
C TYR A 116 10.77 15.61 2.13
N LYS A 117 10.35 15.51 0.87
CA LYS A 117 8.99 15.14 0.49
C LYS A 117 8.83 13.63 0.60
N ASP A 118 7.64 13.20 0.93
CA ASP A 118 7.25 11.81 0.78
C ASP A 118 7.04 11.50 -0.70
N ALA A 119 7.86 10.60 -1.24
CA ALA A 119 7.78 10.14 -2.62
C ALA A 119 7.54 8.63 -2.70
N THR A 120 7.31 7.96 -1.58
CA THR A 120 7.03 6.53 -1.54
C THR A 120 5.53 6.31 -1.77
N PRO A 121 5.13 5.54 -2.79
CA PRO A 121 3.72 5.24 -2.98
C PRO A 121 3.16 4.23 -1.97
N PRO A 122 1.86 4.32 -1.66
CA PRO A 122 1.21 3.34 -0.81
C PRO A 122 1.19 1.97 -1.48
N THR A 123 1.22 0.92 -0.67
CA THR A 123 1.10 -0.49 -1.09
C THR A 123 0.05 -1.20 -0.24
N VAL A 124 -0.63 -2.21 -0.80
CA VAL A 124 -1.56 -3.05 -0.04
C VAL A 124 -0.78 -4.04 0.81
N THR A 125 -1.04 -4.07 2.11
CA THR A 125 -0.35 -4.92 3.09
C THR A 125 -1.20 -6.07 3.61
N LEU A 126 -2.51 -5.86 3.73
CA LEU A 126 -3.45 -6.87 4.20
C LEU A 126 -4.81 -6.70 3.50
N THR A 127 -5.46 -7.82 3.21
CA THR A 127 -6.85 -7.86 2.75
C THR A 127 -7.66 -8.80 3.63
N ASP A 128 -8.92 -8.42 3.86
CA ASP A 128 -9.94 -9.29 4.41
C ASP A 128 -11.12 -9.38 3.41
N PRO A 129 -11.37 -10.57 2.83
CA PRO A 129 -10.62 -11.80 3.01
C PRO A 129 -9.19 -11.73 2.44
N THR A 130 -8.29 -12.56 2.97
CA THR A 130 -6.94 -12.72 2.42
C THR A 130 -7.00 -13.47 1.09
N ASP A 131 -6.05 -13.20 0.17
CA ASP A 131 -6.00 -13.87 -1.13
C ASP A 131 -6.04 -15.41 -0.99
N GLY A 132 -6.89 -16.04 -1.81
CA GLY A 132 -7.14 -17.48 -1.79
C GLY A 132 -8.08 -17.98 -0.70
N THR A 133 -8.68 -17.10 0.13
CA THR A 133 -9.60 -17.54 1.19
C THR A 133 -10.79 -18.32 0.61
N VAL A 134 -11.15 -19.41 1.29
CA VAL A 134 -12.35 -20.21 1.00
C VAL A 134 -13.30 -20.10 2.18
N ILE A 135 -14.46 -19.48 1.97
CA ILE A 135 -15.51 -19.34 2.97
C ILE A 135 -16.50 -20.49 2.77
N SER A 136 -16.48 -21.47 3.67
CA SER A 136 -17.37 -22.63 3.64
C SER A 136 -18.42 -22.66 4.74
N GLU A 137 -18.28 -21.81 5.75
CA GLU A 137 -19.21 -21.69 6.87
C GLU A 137 -19.95 -20.35 6.76
N TYR A 138 -21.27 -20.40 6.61
CA TYR A 138 -22.12 -19.23 6.53
C TYR A 138 -23.56 -19.57 6.88
N GLU A 139 -24.25 -18.66 7.57
CA GLU A 139 -25.65 -18.84 7.98
C GLU A 139 -26.65 -18.52 6.85
N ASN A 140 -26.27 -17.70 5.87
CA ASN A 140 -27.17 -17.31 4.79
C ASN A 140 -26.44 -17.29 3.46
N SER A 141 -26.73 -18.24 2.57
CA SER A 141 -26.04 -18.36 1.29
C SER A 141 -26.31 -17.20 0.32
N LEU A 142 -27.37 -16.41 0.55
CA LEU A 142 -27.69 -15.22 -0.24
C LEU A 142 -27.09 -13.95 0.38
N ASN A 143 -26.61 -14.04 1.61
CA ASN A 143 -25.99 -12.94 2.33
C ASN A 143 -24.85 -13.46 3.21
N VAL A 144 -23.75 -13.85 2.56
CA VAL A 144 -22.58 -14.40 3.24
C VAL A 144 -21.73 -13.27 3.80
N ARG A 145 -21.57 -12.19 3.04
CA ARG A 145 -20.74 -11.04 3.39
C ARG A 145 -21.14 -9.83 2.55
N ASP A 146 -20.97 -8.63 3.07
CA ASP A 146 -21.33 -7.38 2.41
C ASP A 146 -20.22 -6.31 2.46
N SER A 147 -19.07 -6.66 3.02
CA SER A 147 -17.94 -5.75 3.21
C SER A 147 -16.62 -6.39 2.80
N LEU A 148 -15.60 -5.61 2.46
CA LEU A 148 -14.21 -6.04 2.29
C LEU A 148 -13.31 -5.03 2.97
N SER A 149 -12.21 -5.45 3.59
CA SER A 149 -11.24 -4.52 4.17
C SER A 149 -9.89 -4.63 3.47
N VAL A 150 -9.26 -3.50 3.23
CA VAL A 150 -7.93 -3.36 2.63
C VAL A 150 -7.12 -2.46 3.55
N THR A 151 -5.93 -2.93 3.94
CA THR A 151 -4.96 -2.15 4.71
C THR A 151 -3.78 -1.81 3.81
N PHE A 152 -3.30 -0.58 3.91
CA PHE A 152 -2.17 -0.06 3.17
C PHE A 152 -0.92 0.05 4.06
N SER A 153 0.23 0.33 3.47
CA SER A 153 1.49 0.56 4.20
C SER A 153 1.56 1.93 4.86
N GLU A 154 0.63 2.82 4.54
CA GLU A 154 0.55 4.19 5.03
C GLU A 154 -0.88 4.74 4.88
N ALA A 155 -1.09 5.96 5.36
CA ALA A 155 -2.40 6.60 5.28
C ALA A 155 -2.76 7.00 3.85
N VAL A 156 -3.98 6.67 3.43
CA VAL A 156 -4.49 6.96 2.08
C VAL A 156 -5.74 7.84 2.14
N ASP A 157 -5.98 8.63 1.10
CA ASP A 157 -7.29 9.25 0.88
C ASP A 157 -8.28 8.17 0.43
N ALA A 158 -9.18 7.76 1.31
CA ALA A 158 -10.19 6.74 1.02
C ALA A 158 -11.05 7.07 -0.22
N ASN A 159 -11.23 8.36 -0.56
CA ASN A 159 -11.99 8.78 -1.74
C ASN A 159 -11.26 8.54 -3.07
N SER A 160 -9.94 8.38 -3.03
CA SER A 160 -9.13 8.05 -4.21
C SER A 160 -9.18 6.55 -4.55
N VAL A 161 -9.59 5.70 -3.61
CA VAL A 161 -9.52 4.25 -3.74
C VAL A 161 -10.68 3.73 -4.59
N SER A 162 -10.33 3.11 -5.72
CA SER A 162 -11.27 2.38 -6.57
C SER A 162 -11.18 0.89 -6.27
N ILE A 163 -12.33 0.27 -6.00
CA ILE A 163 -12.44 -1.17 -5.74
C ILE A 163 -13.45 -1.75 -6.71
N GLU A 164 -12.97 -2.62 -7.59
CA GLU A 164 -13.79 -3.41 -8.51
C GLU A 164 -13.86 -4.85 -8.01
N VAL A 165 -15.07 -5.41 -7.94
CA VAL A 165 -15.28 -6.80 -7.52
C VAL A 165 -15.91 -7.55 -8.68
N ALA A 166 -15.12 -8.34 -9.41
CA ALA A 166 -15.60 -9.23 -10.44
C ALA A 166 -16.12 -10.54 -9.82
N VAL A 167 -17.17 -11.11 -10.42
CA VAL A 167 -17.81 -12.33 -9.92
C VAL A 167 -17.79 -13.42 -10.98
N ALA A 168 -17.33 -14.61 -10.58
CA ALA A 168 -17.43 -15.83 -11.35
C ALA A 168 -18.16 -16.91 -10.53
N LYS A 169 -18.60 -17.97 -11.20
CA LYS A 169 -19.14 -19.16 -10.53
C LYS A 169 -18.00 -20.06 -10.03
N THR A 170 -18.23 -20.80 -8.95
CA THR A 170 -17.39 -21.96 -8.59
C THR A 170 -17.70 -23.14 -9.51
N GLU A 171 -16.82 -24.15 -9.55
CA GLU A 171 -17.08 -25.39 -10.33
C GLU A 171 -18.37 -26.09 -9.89
N ASP A 172 -18.65 -26.09 -8.58
CA ASP A 172 -19.86 -26.68 -8.01
C ASP A 172 -21.10 -25.76 -8.07
N SER A 173 -20.97 -24.56 -8.66
CA SER A 173 -22.09 -23.66 -8.86
C SER A 173 -22.75 -23.94 -10.21
N MET A 174 -24.03 -24.29 -10.15
CA MET A 174 -24.82 -24.61 -11.34
C MET A 174 -25.29 -23.34 -12.09
N SER A 175 -25.32 -22.19 -11.42
CA SER A 175 -25.71 -20.88 -11.98
C SER A 175 -24.53 -20.10 -12.53
N GLU A 176 -24.75 -19.37 -13.62
CA GLU A 176 -23.96 -18.17 -13.93
C GLU A 176 -24.12 -17.10 -12.82
N PRO A 177 -23.09 -16.27 -12.60
CA PRO A 177 -23.19 -15.18 -11.64
C PRO A 177 -24.28 -14.18 -12.07
N ALA A 178 -25.09 -13.74 -11.09
CA ALA A 178 -26.21 -12.83 -11.34
C ALA A 178 -25.76 -11.45 -11.87
N ALA A 179 -24.51 -11.06 -11.58
CA ALA A 179 -23.85 -9.89 -12.11
C ALA A 179 -22.37 -10.23 -12.36
N ALA A 180 -21.79 -9.69 -13.44
CA ALA A 180 -20.36 -9.86 -13.72
C ALA A 180 -19.47 -9.10 -12.73
N THR A 181 -20.02 -8.06 -12.09
CA THR A 181 -19.36 -7.25 -11.07
C THR A 181 -20.32 -6.89 -9.93
N ILE A 182 -19.77 -6.62 -8.74
CA ILE A 182 -20.48 -6.06 -7.59
C ILE A 182 -20.05 -4.61 -7.41
N SER A 183 -21.04 -3.71 -7.40
CA SER A 183 -20.85 -2.31 -7.03
C SER A 183 -20.85 -2.13 -5.52
N GLY A 184 -20.29 -1.01 -5.06
CA GLY A 184 -20.23 -0.65 -3.66
C GLY A 184 -19.51 0.66 -3.43
N THR A 185 -19.29 0.98 -2.16
CA THR A 185 -18.67 2.22 -1.71
C THR A 185 -17.42 1.94 -0.89
N ALA A 186 -16.32 2.60 -1.21
CA ALA A 186 -15.09 2.59 -0.41
C ALA A 186 -15.13 3.74 0.60
N SER A 187 -14.88 3.43 1.86
CA SER A 187 -14.79 4.41 2.95
C SER A 187 -13.75 3.99 3.96
N GLY A 188 -13.12 4.93 4.66
CA GLY A 188 -12.05 4.62 5.59
C GLY A 188 -11.34 5.84 6.14
N SER A 189 -10.36 5.59 7.00
CA SER A 189 -9.49 6.63 7.56
C SER A 189 -8.15 6.02 7.95
N GLY A 190 -7.07 6.80 7.85
CA GLY A 190 -5.73 6.28 8.09
C GLY A 190 -5.32 5.32 6.97
N ASP A 191 -4.78 4.17 7.34
CA ASP A 191 -4.26 3.14 6.44
C ASP A 191 -5.30 2.07 6.07
N SER A 192 -6.54 2.19 6.54
CA SER A 192 -7.57 1.17 6.34
C SER A 192 -8.77 1.70 5.55
N VAL A 193 -9.16 0.94 4.53
CA VAL A 193 -10.34 1.19 3.70
C VAL A 193 -11.26 -0.03 3.74
N THR A 194 -12.54 0.22 3.96
CA THR A 194 -13.62 -0.75 3.87
C THR A 194 -14.47 -0.48 2.64
N PHE A 195 -14.56 -1.46 1.76
CA PHE A 195 -15.56 -1.52 0.70
C PHE A 195 -16.85 -2.10 1.27
N THR A 196 -17.98 -1.42 1.11
CA THR A 196 -19.31 -1.95 1.42
C THR A 196 -20.05 -2.18 0.10
N SER A 197 -20.39 -3.43 -0.19
CA SER A 197 -21.09 -3.80 -1.42
C SER A 197 -22.57 -3.39 -1.38
N ASP A 198 -23.11 -2.95 -2.52
CA ASP A 198 -24.53 -2.63 -2.68
C ASP A 198 -25.42 -3.88 -2.69
N MET A 199 -24.82 -5.02 -3.05
CA MET A 199 -25.46 -6.33 -3.01
C MET A 199 -24.57 -7.32 -2.27
N PRO A 200 -25.15 -8.14 -1.39
CA PRO A 200 -24.36 -9.07 -0.62
C PRO A 200 -23.73 -10.15 -1.50
N MET A 201 -22.52 -10.55 -1.11
CA MET A 201 -21.80 -11.69 -1.65
C MET A 201 -22.50 -12.98 -1.24
N ARG A 202 -22.57 -13.90 -2.19
CA ARG A 202 -23.37 -15.12 -2.13
C ARG A 202 -22.46 -16.34 -2.23
N ALA A 203 -22.97 -17.45 -1.74
CA ALA A 203 -22.37 -18.76 -1.90
C ALA A 203 -22.27 -19.19 -3.36
N GLY A 204 -21.37 -20.14 -3.65
CA GLY A 204 -21.13 -20.68 -4.99
C GLY A 204 -20.48 -19.68 -5.94
N ARG A 205 -19.68 -18.76 -5.42
CA ARG A 205 -19.07 -17.68 -6.20
C ARG A 205 -17.59 -17.53 -5.90
N ILE A 206 -16.85 -17.12 -6.92
CA ILE A 206 -15.48 -16.63 -6.82
C ILE A 206 -15.54 -15.13 -7.01
N TYR A 207 -14.94 -14.40 -6.09
CA TYR A 207 -14.83 -12.95 -6.11
C TYR A 207 -13.39 -12.57 -6.38
N THR A 208 -13.17 -11.84 -7.47
CA THR A 208 -11.86 -11.28 -7.80
C THR A 208 -11.94 -9.77 -7.55
N VAL A 209 -11.20 -9.30 -6.56
CA VAL A 209 -11.20 -7.91 -6.12
C VAL A 209 -9.95 -7.23 -6.68
N THR A 210 -10.13 -6.07 -7.33
CA THR A 210 -9.04 -5.24 -7.83
C THR A 210 -9.09 -3.88 -7.16
N VAL A 211 -8.02 -3.54 -6.44
CA VAL A 211 -7.82 -2.27 -5.74
C VAL A 211 -6.90 -1.40 -6.59
N SER A 212 -7.31 -0.17 -6.86
CA SER A 212 -6.54 0.77 -7.69
C SER A 212 -6.78 2.22 -7.28
N GLY A 213 -5.98 3.14 -7.82
CA GLY A 213 -6.19 4.60 -7.66
C GLY A 213 -5.86 5.19 -6.30
N ALA A 214 -5.56 4.36 -5.29
CA ALA A 214 -5.23 4.82 -3.94
C ALA A 214 -4.06 5.82 -3.95
N THR A 215 -4.30 7.01 -3.43
CA THR A 215 -3.28 8.05 -3.22
C THR A 215 -3.03 8.25 -1.73
N ASP A 216 -1.76 8.35 -1.35
CA ASP A 216 -1.39 8.78 0.00
C ASP A 216 -1.70 10.28 0.24
N MET A 217 -1.38 10.77 1.44
CA MET A 217 -1.58 12.17 1.82
C MET A 217 -0.58 13.14 1.15
N ALA A 218 0.48 12.63 0.54
CA ALA A 218 1.47 13.41 -0.22
C ALA A 218 1.16 13.45 -1.73
N GLY A 219 0.16 12.68 -2.19
CA GLY A 219 -0.28 12.57 -3.58
C GLY A 219 0.40 11.46 -4.38
N ASN A 220 1.21 10.58 -3.76
CA ASN A 220 1.77 9.44 -4.48
C ASN A 220 0.69 8.38 -4.67
N THR A 221 0.59 7.87 -5.89
CA THR A 221 -0.45 6.89 -6.27
C THR A 221 0.11 5.48 -6.23
N LEU A 222 -0.67 4.54 -5.70
CA LEU A 222 -0.44 3.10 -5.77
C LEU A 222 0.05 2.73 -7.19
N SER A 223 1.28 2.22 -7.27
CA SER A 223 2.02 2.15 -8.54
C SER A 223 1.41 1.18 -9.56
N SER A 224 0.68 0.17 -9.09
CA SER A 224 -0.04 -0.78 -9.92
C SER A 224 -1.27 -1.31 -9.16
N PRO A 225 -2.37 -1.63 -9.85
CA PRO A 225 -3.51 -2.28 -9.20
C PRO A 225 -3.09 -3.54 -8.44
N HIS A 226 -3.70 -3.75 -7.28
CA HIS A 226 -3.53 -4.96 -6.49
C HIS A 226 -4.77 -5.83 -6.65
N THR A 227 -4.58 -7.10 -7.01
CA THR A 227 -5.69 -8.05 -7.22
C THR A 227 -5.55 -9.21 -6.24
N PHE A 228 -6.65 -9.56 -5.59
CA PHE A 228 -6.78 -10.76 -4.78
C PHE A 228 -8.12 -11.44 -5.08
N SER A 229 -8.24 -12.70 -4.72
CA SER A 229 -9.45 -13.48 -4.89
C SER A 229 -9.84 -14.22 -3.62
N PHE A 230 -11.13 -14.47 -3.46
CA PHE A 230 -11.63 -15.42 -2.49
C PHE A 230 -12.84 -16.13 -3.08
N SER A 231 -13.19 -17.26 -2.50
CA SER A 231 -14.35 -18.04 -2.92
C SER A 231 -15.27 -18.29 -1.74
N VAL A 232 -16.55 -18.41 -2.06
CA VAL A 232 -17.56 -18.86 -1.12
C VAL A 232 -18.10 -20.17 -1.68
N THR A 233 -17.92 -21.26 -0.94
CA THR A 233 -18.31 -22.59 -1.43
C THR A 233 -19.82 -22.63 -1.68
N SER A 234 -20.24 -23.41 -2.66
CA SER A 234 -21.66 -23.78 -2.75
C SER A 234 -22.04 -24.57 -1.48
N PRO A 235 -23.26 -24.40 -0.98
CA PRO A 235 -23.73 -25.21 0.14
C PRO A 235 -23.80 -26.66 -0.34
N GLU A 236 -23.47 -27.60 0.56
CA GLU A 236 -23.52 -29.02 0.23
C GLU A 236 -24.93 -29.38 -0.28
N PRO A 237 -25.04 -29.97 -1.48
CA PRO A 237 -26.32 -30.39 -2.00
C PRO A 237 -26.78 -31.62 -1.23
N VAL A 238 -27.86 -31.50 -0.47
CA VAL A 238 -28.41 -32.63 0.29
C VAL A 238 -29.68 -33.13 -0.39
N ASP A 239 -29.43 -34.06 -1.30
CA ASP A 239 -30.36 -34.94 -2.00
C ASP A 239 -31.59 -34.37 -2.70
N ARG A 240 -31.73 -34.89 -3.91
CA ARG A 240 -32.45 -34.31 -5.03
C ARG A 240 -33.92 -34.75 -4.97
N TYR A 241 -34.76 -33.94 -4.31
CA TYR A 241 -36.21 -34.14 -4.27
C TYR A 241 -36.76 -34.29 -5.69
N VAL A 242 -37.64 -35.25 -5.90
CA VAL A 242 -38.34 -35.42 -7.17
C VAL A 242 -39.75 -34.89 -6.98
N VAL A 243 -40.13 -33.86 -7.74
CA VAL A 243 -41.49 -33.32 -7.74
C VAL A 243 -42.46 -34.44 -8.05
N ARG A 244 -43.40 -34.67 -7.13
CA ARG A 244 -44.39 -35.74 -7.21
C ARG A 244 -45.66 -35.22 -7.86
N GLU A 245 -46.54 -36.12 -8.26
CA GLU A 245 -47.81 -35.73 -8.88
C GLU A 245 -48.69 -34.96 -7.90
N GLU A 246 -48.70 -35.36 -6.62
CA GLU A 246 -49.44 -34.67 -5.57
C GLU A 246 -48.89 -33.27 -5.21
N ASP A 247 -47.67 -32.92 -5.65
CA ASP A 247 -47.09 -31.61 -5.36
C ASP A 247 -47.71 -30.49 -6.22
N ILE A 248 -48.38 -30.85 -7.32
CA ILE A 248 -48.94 -29.92 -8.31
C ILE A 248 -50.48 -29.86 -8.19
N GLU A 249 -51.05 -30.31 -7.07
CA GLU A 249 -52.50 -30.37 -6.87
C GLU A 249 -53.16 -28.97 -7.02
N GLU A 250 -53.98 -28.85 -8.08
CA GLU A 250 -54.75 -27.68 -8.53
C GLU A 250 -53.99 -26.38 -8.88
N ALA A 251 -52.68 -26.27 -8.56
CA ALA A 251 -51.85 -25.10 -8.86
C ALA A 251 -50.38 -25.46 -9.15
N ASN A 252 -49.74 -24.72 -10.06
CA ASN A 252 -48.33 -24.86 -10.42
C ASN A 252 -47.45 -23.73 -9.85
N GLY A 253 -46.13 -23.86 -10.02
CA GLY A 253 -45.18 -22.82 -9.66
C GLY A 253 -45.05 -22.57 -8.15
N GLU A 254 -45.26 -21.34 -7.70
CA GLU A 254 -45.04 -20.92 -6.31
C GLU A 254 -45.89 -21.70 -5.30
N ALA A 255 -47.14 -22.02 -5.64
CA ALA A 255 -48.02 -22.78 -4.75
C ALA A 255 -47.49 -24.20 -4.49
N ALA A 256 -47.04 -24.88 -5.55
CA ALA A 256 -46.42 -26.20 -5.46
C ALA A 256 -45.10 -26.16 -4.67
N LEU A 257 -44.29 -25.11 -4.81
CA LEU A 257 -43.05 -24.94 -4.03
C LEU A 257 -43.31 -24.73 -2.54
N LYS A 258 -44.35 -23.96 -2.19
CA LYS A 258 -44.80 -23.80 -0.79
C LYS A 258 -45.29 -25.11 -0.20
N HIS A 259 -46.02 -25.89 -0.98
CA HIS A 259 -46.49 -27.21 -0.59
C HIS A 259 -45.31 -28.18 -0.37
N ILE A 260 -44.35 -28.24 -1.30
CA ILE A 260 -43.13 -29.05 -1.15
C ILE A 260 -42.34 -28.64 0.10
N ALA A 261 -42.21 -27.34 0.37
CA ALA A 261 -41.50 -26.84 1.56
C ALA A 261 -42.20 -27.21 2.88
N ALA A 262 -43.53 -27.35 2.89
CA ALA A 262 -44.30 -27.74 4.07
C ALA A 262 -44.16 -29.24 4.43
N ARG A 263 -43.46 -30.04 3.62
CA ARG A 263 -43.28 -31.47 3.90
C ARG A 263 -42.25 -31.70 5.01
N PRO A 264 -42.51 -32.63 5.95
CA PRO A 264 -41.58 -32.96 7.04
C PRO A 264 -40.21 -33.45 6.56
N GLU A 265 -40.15 -34.11 5.40
CA GLU A 265 -38.89 -34.55 4.79
C GLU A 265 -38.12 -33.43 4.06
N ILE A 266 -38.64 -32.22 3.98
CA ILE A 266 -38.00 -31.08 3.30
C ILE A 266 -37.64 -29.99 4.29
N TYR A 267 -38.63 -29.28 4.84
CA TYR A 267 -38.44 -28.22 5.83
C TYR A 267 -39.51 -28.18 6.94
N ASP A 268 -40.65 -28.87 6.77
CA ASP A 268 -41.81 -28.79 7.68
C ASP A 268 -42.32 -27.34 7.90
N ASP A 269 -42.10 -26.45 6.92
CA ASP A 269 -42.40 -25.03 7.04
C ASP A 269 -42.60 -24.40 5.64
N ALA A 270 -43.84 -24.03 5.35
CA ALA A 270 -44.20 -23.41 4.07
C ALA A 270 -43.46 -22.09 3.83
N GLU A 271 -43.02 -21.35 4.86
CA GLU A 271 -42.30 -20.09 4.71
C GLU A 271 -40.88 -20.29 4.16
N LYS A 272 -40.32 -21.50 4.26
CA LYS A 272 -38.99 -21.88 3.75
C LYS A 272 -38.95 -22.11 2.24
N TRP A 273 -40.08 -22.01 1.52
CA TRP A 273 -40.10 -22.19 0.07
C TRP A 273 -39.20 -21.22 -0.70
N THR A 274 -38.99 -20.01 -0.20
CA THR A 274 -38.06 -19.03 -0.80
C THR A 274 -36.63 -19.56 -0.83
N ARG A 275 -36.26 -20.37 0.17
CA ARG A 275 -34.96 -21.05 0.27
C ARG A 275 -34.87 -22.22 -0.70
N LEU A 276 -35.93 -23.02 -0.81
CA LEU A 276 -36.05 -24.07 -1.84
C LEU A 276 -35.89 -23.47 -3.24
N VAL A 277 -36.58 -22.37 -3.51
CA VAL A 277 -36.46 -21.62 -4.76
C VAL A 277 -35.04 -21.13 -4.96
N ALA A 278 -34.43 -20.48 -3.98
CA ALA A 278 -33.04 -20.00 -4.08
C ALA A 278 -32.04 -21.14 -4.35
N GLY A 279 -32.25 -22.32 -3.77
CA GLY A 279 -31.41 -23.50 -4.03
C GLY A 279 -31.54 -24.06 -5.44
N ASN A 280 -32.65 -23.77 -6.12
CA ASN A 280 -32.97 -24.27 -7.46
C ASN A 280 -32.91 -23.21 -8.55
N GLN A 281 -32.90 -21.92 -8.18
CA GLN A 281 -32.68 -20.78 -9.08
C GLN A 281 -31.37 -20.90 -9.86
N ASP A 282 -30.46 -21.73 -9.37
CA ASP A 282 -29.19 -21.99 -10.01
C ASP A 282 -29.25 -23.04 -11.14
N ASP A 283 -30.42 -23.63 -11.42
CA ASP A 283 -30.63 -24.53 -12.57
C ASP A 283 -31.32 -23.75 -13.71
N TYR A 284 -30.71 -23.74 -14.91
CA TYR A 284 -31.27 -23.08 -16.11
C TYR A 284 -32.65 -23.61 -16.53
N ILE A 285 -33.08 -24.73 -15.97
CA ILE A 285 -34.37 -25.38 -16.24
C ILE A 285 -35.42 -25.02 -15.17
N PHE A 286 -35.03 -24.31 -14.09
CA PHE A 286 -35.94 -24.01 -12.99
C PHE A 286 -36.78 -22.75 -13.24
N ASP A 287 -37.99 -22.96 -13.77
CA ASP A 287 -39.04 -21.94 -13.81
C ASP A 287 -39.89 -22.00 -12.53
N ARG A 288 -39.73 -21.01 -11.65
CA ARG A 288 -40.51 -20.92 -10.41
C ARG A 288 -42.03 -20.81 -10.63
N THR A 289 -42.47 -20.48 -11.84
CA THR A 289 -43.89 -20.39 -12.21
C THR A 289 -44.41 -21.68 -12.82
N ARG A 290 -43.52 -22.62 -13.15
CA ARG A 290 -43.87 -23.88 -13.83
C ARG A 290 -43.01 -25.03 -13.30
N LEU A 291 -43.63 -25.91 -12.53
CA LEU A 291 -43.04 -27.18 -12.12
C LEU A 291 -43.62 -28.32 -12.94
N SER A 292 -42.78 -29.32 -13.18
CA SER A 292 -43.20 -30.57 -13.83
C SER A 292 -43.01 -31.74 -12.88
N VAL A 293 -43.93 -32.71 -12.91
CA VAL A 293 -43.74 -33.99 -12.21
C VAL A 293 -42.45 -34.64 -12.72
N GLY A 294 -41.65 -35.18 -11.81
CA GLY A 294 -40.34 -35.75 -12.11
C GLY A 294 -39.21 -34.71 -12.17
N GLN A 295 -39.51 -33.41 -12.13
CA GLN A 295 -38.49 -32.39 -12.01
C GLN A 295 -37.71 -32.59 -10.72
N ARG A 296 -36.39 -32.47 -10.82
CA ARG A 296 -35.50 -32.72 -9.70
C ARG A 296 -35.13 -31.41 -9.04
N LEU A 297 -35.50 -31.24 -7.78
CA LEU A 297 -35.20 -30.08 -6.96
C LEU A 297 -34.06 -30.38 -5.99
N TRP A 298 -33.17 -29.42 -5.84
CA TRP A 298 -32.11 -29.41 -4.85
C TRP A 298 -32.69 -28.94 -3.52
N ILE A 299 -32.50 -29.73 -2.47
CA ILE A 299 -32.75 -29.30 -1.09
C ILE A 299 -31.37 -29.04 -0.48
N LYS A 300 -31.18 -27.87 0.10
CA LYS A 300 -29.97 -27.53 0.84
C LYS A 300 -30.28 -27.78 2.31
N ARG A 301 -29.62 -28.76 2.94
CA ARG A 301 -29.80 -29.05 4.37
C ARG A 301 -28.59 -28.57 5.17
N GLY A 302 -28.82 -28.11 6.41
CA GLY A 302 -27.77 -27.68 7.32
C GLY A 302 -28.22 -26.60 8.33
N PRO A 303 -27.40 -26.30 9.37
CA PRO A 303 -27.75 -25.38 10.47
C PRO A 303 -28.12 -23.97 9.98
N ALA A 304 -27.38 -23.47 8.99
CA ALA A 304 -27.63 -22.23 8.26
C ALA A 304 -29.04 -22.14 7.62
N TRP A 305 -29.69 -23.29 7.38
CA TRP A 305 -30.95 -23.39 6.65
C TRP A 305 -32.16 -23.69 7.53
N GLY A 306 -31.97 -23.74 8.86
CA GLY A 306 -33.03 -23.89 9.85
C GLY A 306 -33.34 -25.33 10.24
N ASP A 307 -32.55 -26.29 9.76
CA ASP A 307 -32.57 -27.65 10.28
C ASP A 307 -31.93 -27.64 11.69
N LYS A 308 -32.55 -28.35 12.63
CA LYS A 308 -32.01 -28.54 13.99
C LYS A 308 -30.93 -29.61 14.02
#